data_AF-A0A9E3U4J6-F1
#
_entry.id   AF-A0A9E3U4J6-F1
#
_cell.length_a   1.000
_cell.length_b   1.000
_cell.length_c   1.000
_cell.angle_alpha   90.00
_cell.angle_beta   90.00
_cell.angle_gamma   90.00
#
_symmetry.space_group_name_H-M   'P 1'
#
loop_
_entity.id
_entity.type
_entity.pdbx_description
1 polymer ?
#
loop_
_entity_poly.entity_id
_entity_poly.type
_entity_poly.pdbx_seq_one_letter_code
_entity_poly.pdbx_strand_id
1 'polypeptide(L)'
;MRLSRLGSVGSAVSVLAISALACLGCVKAGLEPPPEPPPSQVARDTVIELDRSQCYGDCPVYRVTIFGDGNVVIDTTKARRRENHIQQMDAIALADEIEQRGFFDLQEQPACASDKPRAKITVKHHGKTKTLTHAIGCPPEEAEAVVTRIDTVARSDKWAW
;
A
#
# COMPACT_ATOMS: atom_id res chain seq x y z
N MET A 1 -32.92 16.33 55.65
CA MET A 1 -32.15 15.08 55.74
C MET A 1 -30.74 15.42 56.22
N ARG A 2 -30.34 14.84 57.36
CA ARG A 2 -28.98 14.53 57.90
C ARG A 2 -27.78 15.33 57.32
N LEU A 3 -27.07 16.15 58.14
CA LEU A 3 -25.87 15.79 58.95
C LEU A 3 -24.68 15.34 58.05
N SER A 4 -23.46 15.90 58.02
CA SER A 4 -22.58 16.33 59.12
C SER A 4 -21.29 17.06 58.63
N ARG A 5 -20.78 17.94 59.50
CA ARG A 5 -19.38 18.30 59.88
C ARG A 5 -18.16 17.73 59.13
N LEU A 6 -17.12 18.56 58.98
CA LEU A 6 -15.70 18.41 59.44
C LEU A 6 -14.92 19.67 58.97
N GLY A 7 -14.32 20.52 59.83
CA GLY A 7 -13.03 20.31 60.52
C GLY A 7 -11.90 20.93 59.66
N SER A 8 -11.45 22.18 59.89
CA SER A 8 -10.44 22.65 60.86
C SER A 8 -8.99 22.64 60.35
N VAL A 9 -8.29 23.71 60.77
CA VAL A 9 -6.82 23.93 60.89
C VAL A 9 -6.03 24.36 59.66
N GLY A 10 -5.63 25.63 59.68
CA GLY A 10 -4.55 26.17 58.86
C GLY A 10 -3.16 25.82 59.39
N SER A 11 -2.16 25.90 58.54
CA SER A 11 -0.78 26.23 58.93
C SER A 11 -0.05 26.81 57.73
N ALA A 12 0.39 28.05 57.89
CA ALA A 12 1.42 28.69 57.10
C ALA A 12 2.80 28.10 57.45
N VAL A 13 3.86 28.67 56.87
CA VAL A 13 5.31 28.40 57.07
C VAL A 13 5.81 27.35 56.07
N SER A 14 6.84 27.55 55.24
CA SER A 14 7.93 28.52 55.23
C SER A 14 8.47 28.71 53.81
N VAL A 15 8.90 29.93 53.49
CA VAL A 15 9.70 30.27 52.32
C VAL A 15 11.16 29.90 52.61
N LEU A 16 11.78 29.08 51.76
CA LEU A 16 13.24 29.01 51.64
C LEU A 16 13.59 28.89 50.15
N ALA A 17 14.23 29.94 49.65
CA ALA A 17 14.79 30.07 48.31
C ALA A 17 16.30 29.83 48.36
N ILE A 18 16.84 28.92 47.53
CA ILE A 18 18.26 28.83 47.11
C ILE A 18 18.26 28.14 45.72
N SER A 19 18.34 28.87 44.60
CA SER A 19 19.54 29.29 43.83
C SER A 19 20.14 28.24 42.88
N ALA A 20 19.87 28.47 41.58
CA ALA A 20 20.64 28.23 40.35
C ALA A 20 21.78 27.18 40.28
N LEU A 21 21.73 26.29 39.27
CA LEU A 21 22.75 26.22 38.21
C LEU A 21 22.33 25.37 37.00
N ALA A 22 22.83 25.79 35.85
CA ALA A 22 22.56 25.36 34.48
C ALA A 22 22.78 23.86 34.16
N CYS A 23 21.91 23.33 33.29
CA CYS A 23 22.28 22.65 32.04
C CYS A 23 21.01 22.52 31.18
N LEU A 24 20.71 23.55 30.37
CA LEU A 24 19.82 23.41 29.21
C LEU A 24 20.56 22.59 28.14
N GLY A 25 20.64 21.29 28.36
CA GLY A 25 20.96 20.34 27.31
C GLY A 25 19.73 20.18 26.43
N CYS A 26 19.67 20.89 25.30
CA CYS A 26 18.83 20.49 24.19
C CYS A 26 19.38 19.15 23.66
N VAL A 27 18.98 18.04 24.29
CA VAL A 27 19.10 16.72 23.67
C VAL A 27 18.14 16.74 22.50
N LYS A 28 18.67 17.08 21.32
CA LYS A 28 18.04 16.76 20.05
C LYS A 28 18.08 15.22 20.00
N ALA A 29 17.07 14.59 20.59
CA ALA A 29 16.82 13.18 20.36
C ALA A 29 16.53 13.09 18.86
N GLY A 30 17.57 12.75 18.10
CA GLY A 30 17.42 12.29 16.75
C GLY A 30 16.52 11.07 16.86
N LEU A 31 15.25 11.23 16.50
CA LEU A 31 14.39 10.11 16.17
C LEU A 31 14.98 9.55 14.87
N GLU A 32 16.03 8.73 15.01
CA GLU A 32 16.38 7.81 13.94
C GLU A 32 15.12 6.93 13.75
N PRO A 33 14.57 6.87 12.54
CA PRO A 33 13.45 6.00 12.27
C PRO A 33 13.86 4.57 12.67
N PRO A 34 12.97 3.80 13.31
CA PRO A 34 13.28 2.44 13.75
C PRO A 34 13.88 1.65 12.59
N PRO A 35 14.91 0.81 12.84
CA PRO A 35 15.45 -0.06 11.80
C PRO A 35 14.30 -0.88 11.20
N GLU A 36 14.16 -0.84 9.88
CA GLU A 36 13.12 -1.57 9.17
C GLU A 36 13.20 -3.06 9.56
N PRO A 37 12.07 -3.68 9.97
CA PRO A 37 12.08 -5.08 10.33
C PRO A 37 12.48 -5.93 9.11
N PRO A 38 13.15 -7.07 9.31
CA PRO A 38 13.50 -7.97 8.22
C PRO A 38 12.22 -8.37 7.46
N PRO A 39 12.30 -8.57 6.13
CA PRO A 39 11.12 -8.81 5.31
C PRO A 39 10.35 -10.02 5.84
N SER A 40 9.11 -9.76 6.24
CA SER A 40 8.17 -10.78 6.68
C SER A 40 8.04 -11.85 5.58
N GLN A 41 7.66 -13.08 5.94
CA GLN A 41 7.42 -14.12 4.92
C GLN A 41 6.39 -13.68 3.89
N VAL A 42 5.43 -12.84 4.31
CA VAL A 42 4.43 -12.18 3.44
C VAL A 42 5.09 -11.24 2.43
N ALA A 43 6.07 -10.44 2.83
CA ALA A 43 6.81 -9.60 1.88
C ALA A 43 7.54 -10.43 0.81
N ARG A 44 8.05 -11.61 1.17
CA ARG A 44 8.78 -12.48 0.24
C ARG A 44 7.87 -13.26 -0.70
N ASP A 45 6.63 -13.56 -0.29
CA ASP A 45 5.70 -14.31 -1.12
C ASP A 45 4.82 -13.41 -2.01
N THR A 46 4.71 -12.13 -1.67
CA THR A 46 3.84 -11.18 -2.37
C THR A 46 4.41 -10.77 -3.73
N VAL A 47 3.64 -11.03 -4.79
CA VAL A 47 3.93 -10.60 -6.16
C VAL A 47 2.60 -10.24 -6.85
N ILE A 48 2.54 -9.06 -7.45
CA ILE A 48 1.37 -8.56 -8.19
C ILE A 48 1.83 -8.20 -9.60
N GLU A 49 1.25 -8.84 -10.60
CA GLU A 49 1.54 -8.59 -12.02
C GLU A 49 0.27 -8.12 -12.74
N LEU A 50 0.44 -7.09 -13.58
CA LEU A 50 -0.58 -6.62 -14.51
C LEU A 50 0.04 -6.55 -15.91
N ASP A 51 -0.55 -7.27 -16.86
CA ASP A 51 -0.18 -7.25 -18.28
C ASP A 51 -1.36 -6.71 -19.11
N ARG A 52 -1.16 -5.56 -19.76
CA ARG A 52 -2.18 -4.92 -20.60
C ARG A 52 -1.94 -5.23 -22.06
N SER A 53 -2.97 -5.76 -22.72
CA SER A 53 -2.94 -6.05 -24.15
C SER A 53 -3.12 -4.80 -25.01
N GLN A 54 -2.73 -4.92 -26.28
CA GLN A 54 -3.10 -3.95 -27.32
C GLN A 54 -4.62 -3.81 -27.47
N CYS A 55 -5.05 -2.63 -27.93
CA CYS A 55 -6.42 -2.30 -28.32
C CYS A 55 -6.42 -1.61 -29.69
N TYR A 56 -7.59 -1.37 -30.28
CA TYR A 56 -7.69 -0.52 -31.46
C TYR A 56 -7.55 0.96 -31.06
N GLY A 57 -6.37 1.55 -31.28
CA GLY A 57 -6.07 2.95 -30.97
C GLY A 57 -4.84 3.12 -30.09
N ASP A 58 -4.76 4.25 -29.40
CA ASP A 58 -3.63 4.60 -28.53
C ASP A 58 -3.82 4.01 -27.12
N CYS A 59 -3.86 2.68 -27.00
CA CYS A 59 -3.75 2.03 -25.69
C CYS A 59 -2.29 1.68 -25.40
N PRO A 60 -1.79 2.01 -24.20
CA PRO A 60 -0.45 1.64 -23.81
C PRO A 60 -0.39 0.12 -23.57
N VAL A 61 0.65 -0.51 -24.11
CA VAL A 61 0.93 -1.94 -23.94
C VAL A 61 2.14 -2.09 -23.04
N TYR A 62 1.91 -2.65 -21.86
CA TYR A 62 2.94 -2.80 -20.84
C TYR A 62 2.64 -3.94 -19.88
N ARG A 63 3.68 -4.35 -19.16
CA ARG A 63 3.61 -5.20 -17.99
C ARG A 63 4.17 -4.45 -16.78
N VAL A 64 3.45 -4.51 -15.67
CA VAL A 64 3.89 -4.05 -14.36
C VAL A 64 4.04 -5.28 -13.46
N THR A 65 5.13 -5.36 -12.69
CA THR A 65 5.30 -6.30 -11.60
C THR A 65 5.67 -5.54 -10.33
N ILE A 66 4.87 -5.69 -9.28
CA ILE A 66 5.11 -5.16 -7.94
C ILE A 66 5.49 -6.33 -7.04
N PHE A 67 6.64 -6.24 -6.39
CA PHE A 67 7.11 -7.21 -5.41
C PHE A 67 6.79 -6.74 -3.99
N GLY A 68 6.62 -7.69 -3.06
CA GLY A 68 6.31 -7.39 -1.66
C GLY A 68 7.43 -6.69 -0.88
N ASP A 69 8.61 -6.51 -1.47
CA ASP A 69 9.68 -5.66 -0.95
C ASP A 69 9.56 -4.20 -1.42
N GLY A 70 8.55 -3.86 -2.23
CA GLY A 70 8.32 -2.53 -2.78
C GLY A 70 8.99 -2.29 -4.15
N ASN A 71 9.74 -3.26 -4.69
CA ASN A 71 10.30 -3.12 -6.04
C ASN A 71 9.19 -3.17 -7.09
N VAL A 72 9.26 -2.26 -8.06
CA VAL A 72 8.32 -2.18 -9.19
C VAL A 72 9.09 -2.23 -10.49
N VAL A 73 8.74 -3.18 -11.35
CA VAL A 73 9.28 -3.33 -12.70
C VAL A 73 8.19 -3.03 -13.70
N ILE A 74 8.50 -2.18 -14.68
CA ILE A 74 7.59 -1.84 -15.77
C ILE A 74 8.29 -2.11 -17.10
N ASP A 75 7.73 -3.02 -17.89
CA ASP A 75 8.18 -3.38 -19.23
C ASP A 75 7.19 -2.84 -20.26
N THR A 76 7.67 -2.09 -21.24
CA THR A 76 6.85 -1.52 -22.33
C THR A 76 7.27 -2.07 -23.69
N THR A 77 6.36 -2.08 -24.67
CA THR A 77 6.64 -2.57 -26.04
C THR A 77 7.76 -1.81 -26.76
N LYS A 78 8.07 -0.58 -26.34
CA LYS A 78 9.23 0.20 -26.82
C LYS A 78 10.57 -0.30 -26.22
N ALA A 79 10.61 -1.53 -25.71
CA ALA A 79 11.77 -2.21 -25.10
C ALA A 79 12.42 -1.44 -23.94
N ARG A 80 11.62 -0.62 -23.24
CA ARG A 80 12.08 0.18 -22.11
C ARG A 80 11.61 -0.48 -20.83
N ARG A 81 12.48 -1.34 -20.27
CA ARG A 81 12.39 -1.75 -18.86
C ARG A 81 12.65 -0.54 -17.98
N ARG A 82 11.82 -0.35 -16.97
CA ARG A 82 11.94 0.69 -15.96
C ARG A 82 11.78 0.05 -14.61
N GLU A 83 12.56 0.55 -13.66
CA GLU A 83 12.48 0.14 -12.28
C GLU A 83 12.13 1.36 -11.45
N ASN A 84 11.24 1.16 -10.50
CA ASN A 84 10.87 2.14 -9.50
C ASN A 84 10.70 1.42 -8.17
N HIS A 85 10.52 2.20 -7.12
CA HIS A 85 10.32 1.68 -5.78
C HIS A 85 9.14 2.40 -5.11
N ILE A 86 8.33 1.63 -4.39
CA ILE A 86 7.27 2.10 -3.49
C ILE A 86 7.58 1.60 -2.08
N GLN A 87 6.91 2.12 -1.06
CA GLN A 87 7.12 1.59 0.29
C GLN A 87 6.67 0.12 0.33
N GLN A 88 7.43 -0.74 1.03
CA GLN A 88 7.04 -2.13 1.23
C GLN A 88 5.60 -2.25 1.76
N MET A 89 5.22 -1.39 2.71
CA MET A 89 3.87 -1.36 3.27
C MET A 89 2.78 -1.06 2.22
N ASP A 90 3.08 -0.27 1.18
CA ASP A 90 2.12 0.02 0.10
C ASP A 90 1.91 -1.21 -0.79
N ALA A 91 2.98 -1.98 -1.06
CA ALA A 91 2.89 -3.23 -1.81
C ALA A 91 2.07 -4.28 -1.05
N ILE A 92 2.30 -4.43 0.25
CA ILE A 92 1.53 -5.33 1.11
C ILE A 92 0.08 -4.88 1.22
N ALA A 93 -0.16 -3.59 1.49
CA ALA A 93 -1.52 -3.05 1.59
C ALA A 93 -2.32 -3.22 0.29
N LEU A 94 -1.66 -3.10 -0.88
CA LEU A 94 -2.30 -3.40 -2.16
C LEU A 94 -2.70 -4.88 -2.26
N ALA A 95 -1.82 -5.80 -1.89
CA ALA A 95 -2.11 -7.23 -1.93
C ALA A 95 -3.25 -7.63 -0.98
N ASP A 96 -3.23 -7.11 0.24
CA ASP A 96 -4.29 -7.26 1.24
C ASP A 96 -5.62 -6.71 0.71
N GLU A 97 -5.61 -5.53 0.08
CA GLU A 97 -6.81 -4.93 -0.52
C GLU A 97 -7.38 -5.81 -1.63
N ILE A 98 -6.52 -6.35 -2.51
CA ILE A 98 -6.94 -7.26 -3.59
C ILE A 98 -7.55 -8.55 -3.01
N GLU A 99 -6.95 -9.10 -1.96
CA GLU A 99 -7.50 -10.27 -1.26
C GLU A 99 -8.87 -9.97 -0.65
N GLN A 100 -9.00 -8.86 0.07
CA GLN A 100 -10.24 -8.43 0.73
C GLN A 100 -11.39 -8.16 -0.25
N ARG A 101 -11.07 -7.79 -1.50
CA ARG A 101 -12.05 -7.64 -2.59
C ARG A 101 -12.53 -8.98 -3.16
N GLY A 102 -12.06 -10.11 -2.64
CA GLY A 102 -12.45 -11.44 -3.11
C GLY A 102 -11.84 -11.81 -4.46
N PHE A 103 -10.72 -11.17 -4.86
CA PHE A 103 -10.07 -11.45 -6.15
C PHE A 103 -9.81 -12.94 -6.34
N PHE A 104 -9.36 -13.63 -5.28
CA PHE A 104 -9.05 -15.05 -5.29
C PHE A 104 -10.27 -15.95 -5.61
N ASP A 105 -11.49 -15.44 -5.51
CA ASP A 105 -12.73 -16.17 -5.79
C ASP A 105 -13.42 -15.74 -7.10
N LEU A 106 -13.02 -14.60 -7.70
CA LEU A 106 -13.57 -14.11 -8.98
C LEU A 106 -13.47 -15.13 -10.13
N GLN A 107 -14.53 -15.28 -10.91
CA GLN A 107 -14.48 -16.09 -12.13
C GLN A 107 -14.14 -15.22 -13.34
N GLU A 108 -13.41 -15.78 -14.30
CA GLU A 108 -13.25 -15.15 -15.61
C GLU A 108 -14.61 -15.03 -16.28
N GLN A 109 -14.88 -13.86 -16.87
CA GLN A 109 -16.09 -13.60 -17.63
C GLN A 109 -15.75 -13.42 -19.11
N PRO A 110 -16.64 -13.82 -20.03
CA PRO A 110 -16.47 -13.50 -21.43
C PRO A 110 -16.44 -11.98 -21.61
N ALA A 111 -15.65 -11.51 -22.58
CA ALA A 111 -15.66 -10.11 -22.93
C ALA A 111 -17.08 -9.68 -23.35
N CYS A 112 -17.54 -8.57 -22.80
CA CYS A 112 -18.84 -7.98 -23.11
C CYS A 112 -18.89 -7.31 -24.50
N ALA A 113 -17.74 -7.11 -25.15
CA ALA A 113 -17.60 -6.65 -26.53
C ALA A 113 -16.28 -7.13 -27.15
N SER A 114 -16.26 -7.36 -28.47
CA SER A 114 -15.15 -8.04 -29.18
C SER A 114 -13.82 -7.28 -29.17
N ASP A 115 -13.82 -5.95 -29.19
CA ASP A 115 -12.62 -5.13 -29.34
C ASP A 115 -12.17 -4.45 -28.05
N LYS A 116 -12.55 -5.00 -26.89
CA LYS A 116 -12.09 -4.49 -25.60
C LYS A 116 -10.63 -4.88 -25.36
N PRO A 117 -9.77 -3.95 -24.89
CA PRO A 117 -8.47 -4.32 -24.37
C PRO A 117 -8.63 -5.31 -23.22
N ARG A 118 -7.63 -6.15 -23.02
CA ARG A 118 -7.58 -7.10 -21.91
C ARG A 118 -6.48 -6.73 -20.93
N ALA A 119 -6.74 -7.02 -19.66
CA ALA A 119 -5.75 -7.02 -18.61
C ALA A 119 -5.63 -8.44 -18.06
N LYS A 120 -4.42 -8.98 -18.02
CA LYS A 120 -4.12 -10.21 -17.30
C LYS A 120 -3.49 -9.83 -15.96
N ILE A 121 -4.16 -10.20 -14.88
CA ILE A 121 -3.78 -9.90 -13.51
C ILE A 121 -3.30 -11.20 -12.88
N THR A 122 -2.10 -11.21 -12.31
CA THR A 122 -1.59 -12.33 -11.51
C THR A 122 -1.27 -11.83 -10.11
N VAL A 123 -1.84 -12.44 -9.07
CA VAL A 123 -1.55 -12.08 -7.68
C VAL A 123 -1.14 -13.32 -6.92
N LYS A 124 0.02 -13.23 -6.28
CA LYS A 124 0.49 -14.16 -5.27
C LYS A 124 0.58 -13.41 -3.95
N HIS A 125 -0.07 -13.92 -2.91
CA HIS A 125 -0.11 -13.30 -1.59
C HIS A 125 -0.61 -14.32 -0.56
N HIS A 126 -0.02 -14.36 0.63
CA HIS A 126 -0.39 -15.31 1.69
C HIS A 126 -0.45 -16.78 1.21
N GLY A 127 0.52 -17.18 0.39
CA GLY A 127 0.57 -18.51 -0.22
C GLY A 127 -0.53 -18.82 -1.26
N LYS A 128 -1.49 -17.93 -1.49
CA LYS A 128 -2.48 -18.04 -2.57
C LYS A 128 -1.88 -17.53 -3.87
N THR A 129 -2.31 -18.08 -5.00
CA THR A 129 -1.94 -17.57 -6.33
C THR A 129 -3.15 -17.63 -7.23
N LYS A 130 -3.42 -16.54 -7.95
CA LYS A 130 -4.46 -16.49 -8.96
C LYS A 130 -4.04 -15.67 -10.15
N THR A 131 -4.46 -16.14 -11.32
CA THR A 131 -4.41 -15.41 -12.57
C THR A 131 -5.84 -15.19 -13.06
N LEU A 132 -6.17 -13.97 -13.46
CA LEU A 132 -7.47 -13.58 -14.01
C LEU A 132 -7.25 -12.75 -15.27
N THR A 133 -7.88 -13.14 -16.37
CA THR A 133 -7.99 -12.31 -17.58
C THR A 133 -9.28 -11.52 -17.55
N HIS A 134 -9.19 -10.19 -17.64
CA HIS A 134 -10.29 -9.26 -17.59
C HIS A 134 -10.39 -8.44 -18.88
N ALA A 135 -11.61 -8.26 -19.40
CA ALA A 135 -11.84 -7.33 -20.50
C ALA A 135 -12.19 -5.95 -19.93
N ILE A 136 -11.40 -4.93 -20.27
CA ILE A 136 -11.51 -3.59 -19.69
C ILE A 136 -12.89 -2.99 -19.97
N GLY A 137 -13.54 -2.49 -18.92
CA GLY A 137 -14.89 -1.93 -18.95
C GLY A 137 -16.00 -2.96 -19.11
N CYS A 138 -15.72 -4.24 -18.86
CA CYS A 138 -16.73 -5.30 -18.71
C CYS A 138 -16.86 -5.72 -17.24
N PRO A 139 -17.92 -6.44 -16.87
CA PRO A 139 -17.98 -7.13 -15.58
C PRO A 139 -16.92 -8.24 -15.46
N PRO A 140 -16.50 -8.63 -14.24
CA PRO A 140 -16.92 -8.05 -12.96
C PRO A 140 -16.23 -6.71 -12.66
N GLU A 141 -16.94 -5.80 -12.00
CA GLU A 141 -16.40 -4.47 -11.64
C GLU A 141 -15.21 -4.58 -10.68
N GLU A 142 -15.16 -5.64 -9.87
CA GLU A 142 -14.08 -5.93 -8.95
C GLU A 142 -12.75 -6.14 -9.69
N ALA A 143 -12.77 -6.79 -10.85
CA ALA A 143 -11.56 -6.98 -11.66
C ALA A 143 -11.06 -5.65 -12.22
N GLU A 144 -11.96 -4.77 -12.69
CA GLU A 144 -11.62 -3.42 -13.14
C GLU A 144 -11.03 -2.57 -12.02
N ALA A 145 -11.59 -2.67 -10.81
CA ALA A 145 -11.09 -1.98 -9.63
C ALA A 145 -9.67 -2.43 -9.27
N VAL A 146 -9.37 -3.73 -9.38
CA VAL A 146 -8.01 -4.27 -9.16
C VAL A 146 -7.03 -3.71 -10.19
N VAL A 147 -7.37 -3.70 -11.48
CA VAL A 147 -6.52 -3.09 -12.52
C VAL A 147 -6.20 -1.64 -12.18
N THR A 148 -7.24 -0.85 -11.88
CA THR A 148 -7.11 0.58 -11.54
C THR A 148 -6.19 0.78 -10.34
N ARG A 149 -6.30 -0.08 -9.33
CA ARG A 149 -5.50 0.03 -8.11
C ARG A 149 -4.03 -0.29 -8.36
N ILE A 150 -3.75 -1.33 -9.14
CA ILE A 150 -2.38 -1.67 -9.54
C ILE A 150 -1.76 -0.51 -10.33
N ASP A 151 -2.47 0.03 -11.31
CA ASP A 151 -2.00 1.17 -12.12
C ASP A 151 -1.69 2.41 -11.25
N THR A 152 -2.56 2.69 -10.28
CA THR A 152 -2.39 3.81 -9.35
C THR A 152 -1.15 3.65 -8.47
N VAL A 153 -0.97 2.48 -7.86
CA VAL A 153 0.16 2.21 -6.95
C VAL A 153 1.48 2.13 -7.71
N ALA A 154 1.48 1.49 -8.89
CA ALA A 154 2.66 1.43 -9.76
C ALA A 154 2.99 2.76 -10.43
N ARG A 155 2.03 3.70 -10.46
CA ARG A 155 2.13 4.99 -11.19
C ARG A 155 2.45 4.76 -12.66
N SER A 156 1.75 3.78 -13.27
CA SER A 156 2.01 3.32 -14.64
C SER A 156 1.75 4.42 -15.68
N ASP A 157 0.88 5.38 -15.37
CA ASP A 157 0.59 6.59 -16.16
C ASP A 157 1.84 7.40 -16.52
N LYS A 158 2.88 7.36 -15.69
CA LYS A 158 4.15 8.07 -15.93
C LYS A 158 5.06 7.40 -16.96
N TRP A 159 4.83 6.12 -17.25
CA TRP A 159 5.80 5.28 -17.95
C TRP A 159 5.23 4.60 -19.19
N ALA A 160 3.93 4.39 -19.21
CA ALA A 160 3.27 3.54 -20.19
C ALA A 160 3.01 4.23 -21.55
N TRP A 161 3.14 5.56 -21.63
CA TRP A 161 2.82 6.39 -22.80
C TRP A 161 4.09 6.86 -23.54
#